data_AF-A0A937H2C3-F1
#
_entry.id   AF-A0A937H2C3-F1
#
_cell.length_a   1.000
_cell.length_b   1.000
_cell.length_c   1.000
_cell.angle_alpha   90.00
_cell.angle_beta   90.00
_cell.angle_gamma   90.00
#
_symmetry.space_group_name_H-M   'P 1'
#
loop_
_entity.id
_entity.type
_entity.pdbx_description
1 polymer ?
#
loop_
_entity_poly.entity_id
_entity_poly.type
_entity_poly.pdbx_seq_one_letter_code
_entity_poly.pdbx_strand_id
1 'polypeptide(L)'
;MSNHNEISSFIWNVCDDILRNVFKNHEYGDIILPFLVLRRLDCVLEPKKKEVVEFYNSIKGEFEDPSEVLMEQTNMNFTNYSKFD
;
A
#
# COMPACT_ATOMS: atom_id res chain seq x y z
N MET A 1 24.06 -4.09 2.89
CA MET A 1 23.99 -2.63 2.67
C MET A 1 22.87 -2.38 1.70
N SER A 2 21.78 -1.73 2.13
CA SER A 2 20.63 -1.49 1.23
C SER A 2 21.06 -0.62 0.07
N ASN A 3 20.98 -1.15 -1.15
CA ASN A 3 21.39 -0.44 -2.34
C ASN A 3 20.31 0.54 -2.77
N HIS A 4 20.19 1.64 -2.03
CA HIS A 4 19.15 2.66 -2.22
C HIS A 4 19.19 3.24 -3.65
N ASN A 5 20.38 3.29 -4.26
CA ASN A 5 20.58 3.71 -5.64
C ASN A 5 20.00 2.71 -6.65
N GLU A 6 20.11 1.40 -6.40
CA GLU A 6 19.48 0.38 -7.26
C GLU A 6 17.96 0.49 -7.21
N ILE A 7 17.37 0.66 -6.03
CA ILE A 7 15.91 0.79 -5.88
C ILE A 7 15.41 2.07 -6.55
N SER A 8 16.10 3.19 -6.34
CA SER A 8 15.77 4.45 -7.00
C SER A 8 15.85 4.31 -8.53
N SER A 9 16.93 3.73 -9.04
CA SER A 9 17.11 3.50 -10.48
C SER A 9 16.03 2.58 -11.04
N PHE A 10 15.65 1.53 -10.31
CA PHE A 10 14.57 0.62 -10.70
C PHE A 10 13.22 1.35 -10.81
N ILE A 11 12.86 2.17 -9.82
CA ILE A 11 11.61 2.95 -9.85
C ILE A 11 11.59 3.89 -11.05
N TRP A 12 12.67 4.64 -11.29
CA TRP A 12 12.76 5.56 -12.42
C TRP A 12 12.74 4.84 -13.77
N ASN A 13 13.40 3.68 -13.91
CA ASN A 13 13.37 2.87 -15.13
C ASN A 13 11.94 2.36 -15.44
N VAL A 14 11.23 1.84 -14.45
CA VAL A 14 9.84 1.37 -14.62
C VAL A 14 8.92 2.53 -15.04
N CYS A 15 9.12 3.71 -14.46
CA CYS A 15 8.36 4.90 -14.84
C CYS A 15 8.68 5.34 -16.28
N ASP A 16 9.94 5.29 -16.67
CA ASP A 16 10.39 5.59 -18.03
C ASP A 16 9.88 4.59 -19.07
N ASP A 17 9.58 3.35 -18.69
CA ASP A 17 9.03 2.34 -19.59
C ASP A 17 7.50 2.44 -19.73
N ILE A 18 6.79 2.74 -18.63
CA ILE A 18 5.32 2.73 -18.58
C ILE A 18 4.69 4.11 -18.84
N LEU A 19 5.27 5.17 -18.28
CA LEU A 19 4.69 6.52 -18.31
C LEU A 19 5.18 7.35 -19.51
N ARG A 20 6.21 6.86 -20.21
CA ARG A 20 6.79 7.54 -21.37
C ARG A 20 5.76 7.66 -22.49
N ASN A 21 5.57 8.90 -22.95
CA ASN A 21 4.55 9.36 -23.91
C ASN A 21 3.14 9.57 -23.35
N VAL A 22 2.85 9.17 -22.10
CA VAL A 22 1.57 9.45 -21.44
C VAL A 22 1.66 10.71 -20.58
N PHE A 23 2.80 10.88 -19.89
CA PHE A 23 3.07 12.01 -18.99
C PHE A 23 4.42 12.65 -19.28
N LYS A 24 4.58 13.92 -18.93
CA LYS A 24 5.86 14.63 -19.00
C LYS A 24 6.72 14.27 -17.79
N ASN A 25 8.04 14.32 -17.93
CA ASN A 25 8.98 13.94 -16.86
C ASN A 25 8.74 14.64 -15.50
N HIS A 26 8.22 15.88 -15.50
CA HIS A 26 7.91 16.59 -14.26
C HIS A 26 6.62 16.10 -13.57
N GLU A 27 5.72 15.44 -14.30
CA GLU A 27 4.46 14.89 -13.78
C GLU A 27 4.66 13.50 -13.16
N TYR A 28 5.80 12.86 -13.39
CA TYR A 28 6.09 11.53 -12.84
C TYR A 28 6.05 11.53 -11.31
N GLY A 29 6.53 12.60 -10.67
CA GLY A 29 6.48 12.75 -9.21
C GLY A 29 5.06 12.69 -8.67
N ASP A 30 4.11 13.32 -9.36
CA ASP A 30 2.70 13.39 -8.92
C ASP A 30 2.01 12.02 -8.96
N ILE A 31 2.51 11.10 -9.79
CA ILE A 31 2.00 9.73 -9.91
C ILE A 31 2.72 8.81 -8.93
N ILE A 32 4.05 8.84 -8.92
CA ILE A 32 4.87 7.90 -8.12
C ILE A 32 4.66 8.12 -6.62
N LEU A 33 4.56 9.37 -6.17
CA LEU A 33 4.49 9.70 -4.75
C LEU A 33 3.25 9.09 -4.05
N PRO A 34 2.01 9.23 -4.58
CA PRO A 34 0.85 8.54 -4.03
C PRO A 34 1.03 7.02 -3.89
N PHE A 35 1.54 6.35 -4.93
CA PHE A 35 1.76 4.90 -4.89
C PHE A 35 2.84 4.51 -3.89
N LEU A 36 3.90 5.32 -3.74
CA LEU A 36 4.94 5.09 -2.74
C LEU A 36 4.39 5.23 -1.31
N VAL A 37 3.49 6.20 -1.09
CA VAL A 37 2.80 6.37 0.20
C VAL A 37 1.92 5.15 0.49
N LEU A 38 1.12 4.70 -0.49
CA LEU A 38 0.29 3.49 -0.35
C LEU A 38 1.16 2.27 -0.02
N ARG A 39 2.23 2.05 -0.78
CA ARG A 39 3.16 0.93 -0.52
C ARG A 39 3.76 1.00 0.87
N ARG A 40 4.09 2.20 1.36
CA ARG A 40 4.61 2.37 2.71
C ARG A 40 3.58 2.04 3.79
N LEU A 41 2.32 2.42 3.59
CA LEU A 41 1.22 2.02 4.49
C LEU A 41 1.01 0.50 4.47
N ASP A 42 1.06 -0.12 3.29
CA ASP A 42 0.95 -1.58 3.17
C ASP A 42 2.12 -2.29 3.84
N CYS A 43 3.36 -1.80 3.71
CA CYS A 43 4.51 -2.37 4.44
C CYS A 43 4.38 -2.26 5.97
N VAL A 44 3.71 -1.23 6.49
CA VAL A 44 3.41 -1.15 7.93
C VAL A 44 2.40 -2.21 8.34
N LEU A 45 1.42 -2.49 7.47
CA LEU A 45 0.36 -3.48 7.71
C LEU A 45 0.78 -4.93 7.41
N GLU A 46 1.77 -5.14 6.54
CA GLU A 46 2.24 -6.43 6.02
C GLU A 46 2.45 -7.52 7.09
N PRO A 47 3.01 -7.22 8.29
CA PRO A 47 3.18 -8.23 9.35
C PRO A 47 1.85 -8.77 9.90
N LYS A 48 0.78 -7.98 9.86
CA LYS A 48 -0.54 -8.30 10.44
C LYS A 48 -1.64 -8.46 9.39
N LYS A 49 -1.33 -8.31 8.10
CA LYS A 49 -2.33 -8.29 7.03
C LYS A 49 -3.14 -9.58 6.93
N LYS A 50 -2.51 -10.74 7.14
CA LYS A 50 -3.23 -12.04 7.15
C LYS A 50 -4.27 -12.08 8.27
N GLU A 51 -3.88 -11.67 9.47
CA GLU A 51 -4.76 -11.61 10.63
C GLU A 51 -5.93 -10.65 10.40
N VAL A 52 -5.67 -9.45 9.85
CA VAL A 52 -6.70 -8.46 9.48
C VAL A 52 -7.71 -9.04 8.49
N VAL A 53 -7.24 -9.72 7.45
CA VAL A 53 -8.10 -10.27 6.39
C VAL A 53 -8.92 -11.45 6.90
N GLU A 54 -8.34 -12.35 7.68
CA GLU A 54 -9.05 -13.48 8.29
C GLU A 54 -10.13 -12.99 9.24
N PHE A 55 -9.81 -12.03 10.10
CA PHE A 55 -10.77 -11.44 11.03
C PHE A 55 -11.88 -10.68 10.28
N TYR A 56 -11.53 -9.85 9.29
CA TYR A 56 -12.51 -9.17 8.43
C TYR A 56 -13.48 -10.16 7.77
N ASN A 57 -12.99 -11.30 7.28
CA ASN A 57 -13.85 -12.32 6.68
C ASN A 57 -14.80 -12.97 7.69
N SER A 58 -14.43 -13.06 8.98
CA SER A 58 -15.29 -13.60 10.04
C SER A 58 -16.44 -12.66 10.41
N ILE A 59 -16.20 -11.34 10.42
CA ILE A 59 -17.18 -10.31 10.81
C ILE A 59 -17.94 -9.73 9.60
N LYS A 60 -17.74 -10.31 8.41
CA LYS A 60 -18.22 -9.74 7.15
C LYS A 60 -19.74 -9.69 7.11
N GLY A 61 -20.30 -8.48 7.10
CA GLY A 61 -21.75 -8.23 7.05
C GLY A 61 -22.42 -8.07 8.41
N GLU A 62 -21.66 -8.11 9.51
CA GLU A 62 -22.17 -7.85 10.86
C GLU A 62 -22.16 -6.36 11.23
N PHE A 63 -21.21 -5.59 10.67
CA PHE A 63 -21.00 -4.18 10.95
C PHE A 63 -21.10 -3.33 9.68
N GLU A 64 -21.64 -2.13 9.81
CA GLU A 64 -21.67 -1.13 8.75
C GLU A 64 -20.26 -0.54 8.50
N ASP A 65 -19.48 -0.38 9.58
CA ASP A 65 -18.05 -0.04 9.54
C ASP A 65 -17.22 -1.03 10.39
N PRO A 66 -16.40 -1.90 9.77
CA PRO A 66 -15.53 -2.84 10.48
C PRO A 66 -14.19 -2.24 10.92
N SER A 67 -13.87 -0.99 10.58
CA SER A 67 -12.55 -0.40 10.81
C SER A 67 -12.16 -0.31 12.28
N GLU A 68 -13.05 0.11 13.17
CA GLU A 68 -12.75 0.24 14.59
C GLU A 68 -12.41 -1.12 15.23
N VAL A 69 -13.19 -2.15 14.90
CA VAL A 69 -13.01 -3.51 15.42
C VAL A 69 -11.69 -4.12 14.93
N LEU A 70 -11.35 -3.90 13.66
CA LEU A 70 -10.08 -4.35 13.07
C LEU A 70 -8.88 -3.64 13.72
N MET A 71 -8.99 -2.35 14.02
CA MET A 71 -7.93 -1.57 14.67
C MET A 71 -7.70 -2.01 16.11
N GLU A 72 -8.77 -2.29 16.86
CA GLU A 72 -8.71 -2.79 18.23
C GLU A 72 -8.04 -4.17 18.29
N GLN A 73 -8.45 -5.09 17.42
CA GLN A 73 -7.91 -6.45 17.36
C GLN A 73 -6.43 -6.47 16.97
N THR A 74 -6.05 -5.63 16.01
CA THR A 74 -4.67 -5.60 15.49
C THR A 74 -3.76 -4.67 16.28
N ASN A 75 -4.30 -3.86 17.19
CA ASN A 75 -3.59 -2.81 17.91
C ASN A 75 -2.80 -1.88 16.96
N MET A 76 -3.46 -1.43 15.90
CA MET A 76 -2.90 -0.54 14.86
C MET A 76 -3.82 0.66 14.64
N ASN A 77 -3.23 1.81 14.29
CA ASN A 77 -3.98 3.03 13.98
C ASN A 77 -4.55 3.05 12.54
N PHE A 78 -4.34 1.97 11.77
CA PHE A 78 -4.71 1.86 10.37
C PHE A 78 -4.94 0.39 10.01
N THR A 79 -5.94 0.13 9.17
CA THR A 79 -6.29 -1.22 8.68
C THR A 79 -6.66 -1.16 7.21
N ASN A 80 -6.23 -2.14 6.42
CA ASN A 80 -6.64 -2.34 5.03
C ASN A 80 -6.97 -3.83 4.81
N TYR A 81 -8.22 -4.14 4.49
CA TYR A 81 -8.70 -5.50 4.21
C TYR A 81 -8.79 -5.79 2.69
N SER A 82 -8.26 -4.90 1.84
CA SER A 82 -8.16 -5.14 0.40
C SER A 82 -7.33 -6.40 0.12
N LYS A 83 -7.77 -7.16 -0.88
CA LYS A 83 -7.06 -8.35 -1.39
C LYS A 83 -5.86 -8.00 -2.28
N PHE A 84 -5.70 -6.72 -2.62
CA PHE A 84 -4.65 -6.24 -3.51
C PHE A 84 -3.57 -5.53 -2.67
N ASP A 85 -2.32 -5.84 -3.01
CA ASP A 85 -1.05 -5.28 -2.49
C ASP A 85 -0.21 -4.73 -3.65
#